data_AF-A0A934SDR1-F1
#
_entry.id   AF-A0A934SDR1-F1
#
_cell.length_a   1.000
_cell.length_b   1.000
_cell.length_c   1.000
_cell.angle_alpha   90.00
_cell.angle_beta   90.00
_cell.angle_gamma   90.00
#
_symmetry.space_group_name_H-M   'P 1'
#
loop_
_entity.id
_entity.type
_entity.pdbx_description
1 polymer ?
#
loop_
_entity_poly.entity_id
_entity_poly.type
_entity_poly.pdbx_seq_one_letter_code
_entity_poly.pdbx_strand_id
1 'polypeptide(L)' 'MNEMLEPGMIVRHPGAPEWGKGQVQSRIGDRITVNFAEAGKQVIDGRRVSLDIVWPGEG' A
#
# COMPACT_ATOMS: atom_id res chain seq x y z
N MET A 1 -5.34 -3.43 10.54
CA MET A 1 -4.01 -2.89 10.17
C MET A 1 -4.08 -1.85 9.07
N ASN A 2 -4.79 -2.11 7.96
CA ASN A 2 -5.04 -1.10 6.91
C ASN A 2 -5.77 0.16 7.40
N GLU A 3 -6.42 0.08 8.57
CA GLU A 3 -7.18 1.18 9.15
C GLU A 3 -6.36 2.40 9.54
N MET A 4 -5.04 2.27 9.59
CA MET A 4 -4.10 3.34 9.87
C MET A 4 -3.45 3.91 8.60
N LEU A 5 -3.78 3.39 7.42
CA LEU A 5 -3.16 3.84 6.17
C LEU A 5 -3.73 5.19 5.73
N GLU A 6 -2.83 6.14 5.53
CA GLU A 6 -3.13 7.50 5.07
C GLU A 6 -2.36 7.83 3.79
N PRO A 7 -2.85 8.78 2.98
CA PRO A 7 -2.10 9.29 1.83
C PRO A 7 -0.68 9.70 2.21
N GLY A 8 0.30 9.28 1.42
CA GLY A 8 1.72 9.54 1.64
C GLY A 8 2.48 8.38 2.28
N MET A 9 1.81 7.46 2.98
CA MET A 9 2.46 6.29 3.60
C MET A 9 3.04 5.36 2.54
N ILE A 10 4.22 4.81 2.81
CA ILE A 10 4.87 3.81 1.95
C ILE A 10 4.48 2.41 2.42
N VAL A 11 4.10 1.56 1.47
CA VAL A 11 3.61 0.21 1.72
C VAL A 11 4.21 -0.80 0.75
N ARG A 12 4.10 -2.09 1.08
CA ARG A 12 4.35 -3.22 0.17
C ARG A 12 3.14 -4.14 0.12
N HIS A 13 2.96 -4.78 -1.03
CA HIS A 13 1.91 -5.78 -1.20
C HIS A 13 2.49 -7.19 -0.93
N PRO A 14 2.07 -7.90 0.13
CA PRO A 14 2.69 -9.18 0.49
C PRO A 14 2.47 -10.28 -0.55
N GLY A 15 1.33 -10.25 -1.24
CA GLY A 15 1.01 -11.20 -2.32
C GLY A 15 1.57 -10.84 -3.70
N ALA A 16 2.28 -9.71 -3.82
CA ALA A 16 2.83 -9.22 -5.08
C ALA A 16 4.14 -8.44 -4.82
N PRO A 17 5.17 -9.10 -4.27
CA PRO A 17 6.43 -8.45 -3.90
C PRO A 17 7.14 -7.80 -5.09
N GLU A 18 6.92 -8.34 -6.30
CA GLU A 18 7.47 -7.81 -7.56
C GLU A 18 6.95 -6.41 -7.92
N TRP A 19 5.82 -5.96 -7.36
CA TRP A 19 5.31 -4.60 -7.58
C TRP A 19 6.18 -3.53 -6.89
N GLY A 20 7.06 -3.94 -5.99
CA GLY A 20 7.95 -3.05 -5.26
C GLY A 20 7.25 -2.28 -4.15
N LYS A 21 7.92 -1.23 -3.66
CA LYS A 21 7.32 -0.28 -2.71
C LYS A 21 6.28 0.56 -3.44
N GLY A 22 5.20 0.90 -2.76
CA GLY A 22 4.18 1.80 -3.28
C GLY A 22 3.79 2.87 -2.27
N GLN A 23 3.32 4.00 -2.77
CA GLN A 23 2.81 5.09 -1.95
C GLN A 23 1.28 5.07 -1.95
N VAL A 24 0.67 5.10 -0.77
CA VAL A 24 -0.77 5.27 -0.63
C VAL A 24 -1.15 6.65 -1.17
N GLN A 25 -2.03 6.70 -2.16
CA GLN A 25 -2.58 7.95 -2.71
C GLN A 25 -3.90 8.32 -2.06
N SER A 26 -4.75 7.33 -1.77
CA SER A 26 -6.04 7.53 -1.11
C SER A 26 -6.53 6.27 -0.44
N ARG A 27 -7.42 6.44 0.55
CA ARG A 27 -8.17 5.35 1.14
C ARG A 27 -9.62 5.78 1.36
N ILE A 28 -10.56 4.98 0.87
CA ILE A 28 -12.00 5.21 0.98
C ILE A 28 -12.62 3.92 1.53
N GLY A 29 -12.95 3.94 2.82
CA GLY A 29 -13.34 2.73 3.55
C GLY A 29 -12.24 1.67 3.48
N ASP A 30 -12.57 0.53 2.87
CA ASP A 30 -11.65 -0.60 2.66
C ASP A 30 -10.86 -0.52 1.35
N ARG A 31 -11.19 0.39 0.43
CA ARG A 31 -10.47 0.52 -0.83
C ARG A 31 -9.28 1.45 -0.68
N ILE A 32 -8.09 0.95 -0.98
CA ILE A 32 -6.83 1.68 -0.83
C ILE A 32 -6.20 1.81 -2.21
N THR A 33 -6.01 3.04 -2.67
CA THR A 33 -5.30 3.29 -3.93
C THR A 33 -3.83 3.50 -3.62
N VAL A 34 -2.97 2.69 -4.23
CA VAL A 34 -1.52 2.75 -4.05
C VAL A 34 -0.86 2.89 -5.41
N ASN A 35 0.11 3.77 -5.55
CA ASN A 35 1.00 3.79 -6.71
C ASN A 35 2.26 2.99 -6.40
N PHE A 36 2.39 1.81 -6.99
CA PHE A 36 3.55 0.94 -6.85
C PHE A 36 4.62 1.27 -7.89
N ALA A 37 5.90 1.10 -7.54
CA ALA A 37 7.02 1.42 -8.42
C ALA A 37 6.98 0.64 -9.75
N GLU A 38 6.75 -0.68 -9.69
CA GLU A 38 6.88 -1.56 -10.86
C GLU A 38 5.53 -1.91 -11.50
N ALA A 39 4.42 -1.69 -10.79
CA ALA A 39 3.07 -2.04 -11.25
C ALA A 39 2.13 -0.83 -11.45
N GLY A 40 2.62 0.38 -11.15
CA GLY A 40 1.82 1.59 -11.23
C GLY A 40 0.66 1.62 -10.24
N LYS A 41 -0.41 2.32 -10.61
CA LYS A 41 -1.56 2.57 -9.73
C LYS A 41 -2.48 1.34 -9.63
N GLN A 42 -2.58 0.79 -8.42
CA GLN A 42 -3.45 -0.33 -8.09
C GLN A 42 -4.46 0.06 -6.99
N VAL A 43 -5.65 -0.54 -7.06
CA VAL A 43 -6.68 -0.42 -6.02
C VAL A 43 -6.74 -1.74 -5.27
N ILE A 44 -6.48 -1.68 -3.97
CA ILE A 44 -6.40 -2.84 -3.08
C ILE A 44 -7.68 -2.92 -2.24
N ASP A 45 -8.24 -4.13 -2.13
CA ASP A 45 -9.34 -4.43 -1.20
C ASP A 45 -8.75 -4.78 0.17
N GLY A 46 -8.79 -3.81 1.09
CA GLY A 46 -8.25 -3.90 2.44
C GLY A 46 -8.94 -4.91 3.35
N ARG A 47 -10.06 -5.51 2.92
CA ARG A 47 -10.71 -6.64 3.62
C ARG A 47 -10.03 -7.97 3.31
N ARG A 48 -9.32 -8.04 2.19
CA ARG A 48 -8.68 -9.27 1.68
C ARG A 48 -7.17 -9.24 1.82
N VAL A 49 -6.57 -8.06 1.67
CA VAL A 49 -5.13 -7.86 1.71
C VAL A 49 -4.79 -6.86 2.79
N SER A 50 -3.92 -7.24 3.73
CA SER A 50 -3.26 -6.30 4.64
C SER A 50 -1.94 -5.85 4.02
N LEU A 51 -1.77 -4.55 3.83
CA LEU A 51 -0.52 -4.00 3.28
C LEU A 51 0.51 -3.81 4.39
N ASP A 52 1.77 -4.10 4.08
CA ASP A 52 2.89 -3.91 5.01
C ASP A 52 3.39 -2.48 4.95
N ILE A 53 3.31 -1.75 6.08
CA ILE A 53 3.83 -0.39 6.18
C ILE A 53 5.36 -0.44 6.20
N VAL A 54 5.98 0.37 5.34
CA VAL A 54 7.43 0.55 5.30
C VAL A 54 7.77 1.84 6.03
N TRP A 55 8.34 1.73 7.22
CA TRP A 55 8.73 2.89 8.01
C TRP A 55 9.98 3.58 7.43
N PRO A 56 10.00 4.92 7.33
CA PRO A 56 11.19 5.67 6.94
C PRO A 56 12.18 5.65 8.12
N GLY A 57 13.05 4.65 8.15
CA GLY A 57 14.02 4.43 9.22
C GLY A 57 14.83 3.15 9.07
N GLU A 58 14.38 2.22 8.22
CA GLU A 58 15.15 1.05 7.81
C GLU A 58 15.79 1.31 6.45
N GLY A 59 16.94 1.99 6.49
CA GLY A 59 17.89 2.23 5.40
C GLY A 59 19.28 2.37 5.96
#